data_AF-A0A1G7KEZ3-F1
#
_entry.id   AF-A0A1G7KEZ3-F1
#
_cell.length_a   1.000
_cell.length_b   1.000
_cell.length_c   1.000
_cell.angle_alpha   90.00
_cell.angle_beta   90.00
_cell.angle_gamma   90.00
#
_symmetry.space_group_name_H-M   'P 1'
#
loop_
_entity.id
_entity.type
_entity.pdbx_description
1 polymer ?
#
loop_
_entity_poly.entity_id
_entity_poly.type
_entity_poly.pdbx_seq_one_letter_code
_entity_poly.pdbx_strand_id
1 'polypeptide(L)'
;MATFRRLKSGNWQARVSRDGEEFDEWLLHKKRELKNPTYRQTETIVRLHIKPGFENKRIMKIRRTDIKNWIQSYVDKVDKNGKPKYSENNSRYLSGHYTKN
;
A
#
# COMPACT_ATOMS: atom_id res chain seq x y z
N MET A 1 9.06 8.66 -8.72
CA MET A 1 10.14 9.23 -9.57
C MET A 1 9.76 10.67 -9.89
N ALA A 2 10.70 11.62 -9.90
CA ALA A 2 10.38 12.97 -10.36
C ALA A 2 10.34 12.97 -11.89
N THR A 3 9.20 13.29 -12.48
CA THR A 3 9.08 13.46 -13.94
C THR A 3 9.38 14.91 -14.24
N PHE A 4 10.44 15.16 -15.00
CA PHE A 4 10.81 16.51 -15.42
C PHE A 4 10.17 16.81 -16.77
N ARG A 5 9.49 17.95 -16.87
CA ARG A 5 9.01 18.46 -18.16
C ARG A 5 9.47 19.89 -18.38
N ARG A 6 9.81 20.21 -19.62
CA ARG A 6 10.17 21.57 -20.03
C ARG A 6 8.90 22.35 -20.40
N LEU A 7 8.75 23.55 -19.84
CA LEU A 7 7.64 24.44 -20.13
C LEU A 7 7.89 25.22 -21.43
N LYS A 8 6.82 25.71 -22.06
CA LYS A 8 6.92 26.59 -23.24
C LYS A 8 7.72 27.87 -22.97
N SER A 9 7.81 28.30 -21.71
CA SER A 9 8.64 29.42 -21.26
C SER A 9 10.13 29.11 -21.14
N GLY A 10 10.56 27.87 -21.41
CA GLY A 10 11.95 27.42 -21.27
C GLY A 10 12.33 26.92 -19.87
N ASN A 11 11.51 27.23 -18.86
CA ASN A 11 11.71 26.78 -17.48
C ASN A 11 11.46 25.28 -17.32
N TRP A 12 12.21 24.65 -16.42
CA TRP A 12 12.01 23.25 -16.04
C TRP A 12 11.00 23.15 -14.90
N GLN A 13 9.98 22.30 -15.10
CA GLN A 13 9.03 21.95 -14.04
C GLN A 13 9.25 20.51 -13.62
N ALA A 14 9.61 20.31 -12.36
CA ALA A 14 9.55 19.01 -11.73
C ALA A 14 8.09 18.73 -11.34
N ARG A 15 7.50 17.67 -11.90
CA ARG A 15 6.31 17.06 -11.32
C ARG A 15 6.77 16.01 -10.33
N VAL A 16 6.54 16.30 -9.06
CA VAL A 16 6.48 15.24 -8.06
C VAL A 16 5.13 14.56 -8.26
N SER A 17 5.12 13.25 -8.45
CA SER A 17 3.90 12.43 -8.44
C SER A 17 3.02 12.87 -7.29
N ARG A 18 1.74 13.12 -7.59
CA ARG A 18 0.77 13.40 -6.53
C ARG A 18 0.53 12.10 -5.77
N ASP A 19 0.31 12.28 -4.48
CA ASP A 19 0.33 11.25 -3.45
C ASP A 19 -0.55 10.03 -3.83
N GLY A 20 0.07 8.83 -3.94
CA GLY A 20 -0.61 7.54 -4.05
C GLY A 20 -0.49 6.79 -5.38
N GLU A 21 -0.11 7.47 -6.47
CA GLU A 21 0.02 6.86 -7.82
C GLU A 21 1.14 5.80 -7.89
N GLU A 22 2.16 5.90 -7.05
CA GLU A 22 3.31 4.99 -7.07
C GLU A 22 2.92 3.54 -6.73
N PHE A 23 1.89 3.35 -5.92
CA PHE A 23 1.37 2.02 -5.61
C PHE A 23 0.70 1.37 -6.83
N ASP A 24 0.00 2.17 -7.65
CA ASP A 24 -0.67 1.67 -8.85
C ASP A 24 0.35 1.38 -9.96
N GLU A 25 1.35 2.24 -10.14
CA GLU A 25 2.46 1.98 -11.06
C GLU A 25 3.21 0.69 -10.69
N TRP A 26 3.47 0.50 -9.39
CA TRP A 26 4.11 -0.72 -8.90
C TRP A 26 3.24 -1.97 -9.12
N LEU A 27 1.92 -1.88 -8.87
CA LEU A 27 1.00 -2.99 -9.14
C LEU A 27 0.94 -3.32 -10.63
N LEU A 28 0.86 -2.32 -11.52
CA LEU A 28 0.89 -2.53 -12.97
C LEU A 28 2.16 -3.24 -13.43
N HIS A 29 3.30 -2.88 -12.85
CA HIS A 29 4.55 -3.57 -13.09
C HIS A 29 4.49 -5.03 -12.58
N LYS A 30 4.06 -5.25 -11.34
CA LYS A 30 3.95 -6.60 -10.75
C LYS A 30 2.94 -7.51 -11.44
N LYS A 31 1.94 -6.97 -12.11
CA LYS A 31 1.00 -7.74 -12.96
C LYS A 31 1.69 -8.54 -14.05
N ARG A 32 2.85 -8.08 -14.53
CA ARG A 32 3.66 -8.77 -15.56
C ARG A 32 4.57 -9.86 -14.98
N GLU A 33 4.92 -9.76 -13.69
CA GLU A 33 5.84 -10.68 -13.01
C GLU A 33 5.11 -11.80 -12.26
N LEU A 34 3.89 -11.53 -11.77
CA LEU A 34 3.14 -12.43 -10.91
C LEU A 34 2.07 -13.20 -11.69
N LYS A 35 1.84 -14.46 -11.31
CA LYS A 35 0.65 -15.22 -11.77
C LYS A 35 -0.62 -14.53 -11.31
N ASN A 36 -1.68 -14.60 -12.10
CA ASN A 36 -2.98 -13.94 -11.83
C ASN A 36 -3.51 -14.14 -10.39
N PRO A 37 -3.50 -15.35 -9.79
CA PRO A 37 -3.98 -15.53 -8.42
C PRO A 37 -3.14 -14.75 -7.39
N THR A 38 -1.82 -14.80 -7.53
CA THR A 38 -0.88 -14.08 -6.66
C THR A 38 -1.01 -12.57 -6.86
N TYR A 39 -1.15 -12.10 -8.10
CA TYR A 39 -1.37 -10.69 -8.39
C TYR A 39 -2.63 -10.16 -7.68
N ARG A 40 -3.76 -10.88 -7.76
CA ARG A 40 -5.01 -10.47 -7.10
C ARG A 40 -4.88 -10.38 -5.57
N GLN A 41 -4.13 -11.31 -4.97
CA GLN A 41 -3.84 -11.25 -3.53
C GLN A 41 -2.97 -10.04 -3.21
N THR A 42 -1.91 -9.80 -3.97
CA THR A 42 -1.02 -8.63 -3.80
C THR A 42 -1.78 -7.31 -3.97
N GLU A 43 -2.60 -7.18 -5.01
CA GLU A 43 -3.46 -6.02 -5.25
C GLU A 43 -4.42 -5.78 -4.08
N THR A 44 -5.02 -6.85 -3.55
CA THR A 44 -5.90 -6.78 -2.37
C THR A 44 -5.15 -6.30 -1.13
N ILE A 45 -3.95 -6.83 -0.88
CA ILE A 45 -3.10 -6.40 0.24
C ILE A 45 -2.75 -4.92 0.12
N VAL A 46 -2.28 -4.49 -1.05
CA VAL A 46 -1.91 -3.09 -1.29
C VAL A 46 -3.12 -2.18 -1.06
N ARG A 47 -4.27 -2.51 -1.66
CA ARG A 47 -5.49 -1.69 -1.59
C ARG A 47 -6.07 -1.62 -0.18
N LEU A 48 -6.12 -2.73 0.56
CA LEU A 48 -6.80 -2.78 1.86
C LEU A 48 -5.90 -2.41 3.04
N HIS A 49 -4.58 -2.63 2.92
CA HIS A 49 -3.69 -2.53 4.08
C HIS A 49 -2.60 -1.48 3.94
N ILE A 50 -2.01 -1.34 2.75
CA ILE A 50 -0.87 -0.45 2.53
C ILE A 50 -1.33 0.95 2.15
N LYS A 51 -2.14 1.08 1.08
CA LYS A 51 -2.63 2.36 0.57
C LYS A 51 -3.28 3.22 1.67
N PRO A 52 -4.23 2.74 2.49
CA PRO A 52 -4.85 3.57 3.52
C PRO A 52 -3.87 4.17 4.54
N GLY A 53 -2.72 3.52 4.79
CA GLY A 53 -1.72 4.01 5.73
C GLY A 53 -0.69 4.98 5.12
N PHE A 54 -0.50 4.94 3.80
CA PHE A 54 0.66 5.57 3.15
C PHE A 54 0.34 6.34 1.87
N GLU A 55 -0.86 6.25 1.29
CA GLU A 55 -1.20 6.92 0.03
C GLU A 55 -1.06 8.43 0.10
N ASN A 56 -1.37 9.03 1.26
CA ASN A 56 -1.28 10.47 1.50
C ASN A 56 0.12 10.91 1.97
N LYS A 57 1.13 10.04 1.87
CA LYS A 57 2.52 10.32 2.25
C LYS A 57 3.43 10.06 1.06
N ARG A 58 4.19 11.09 0.68
CA ARG A 58 5.33 10.91 -0.24
C ARG A 58 6.24 9.80 0.27
N ILE A 59 6.60 8.84 -0.60
CA ILE A 59 7.46 7.69 -0.25
C ILE A 59 8.74 8.14 0.47
N MET A 60 9.38 9.20 -0.01
CA MET A 60 10.61 9.75 0.59
C MET A 60 10.43 10.29 2.03
N LYS A 61 9.20 10.53 2.46
CA LYS A 61 8.87 11.03 3.80
C LYS A 61 8.45 9.90 4.76
N ILE A 62 8.23 8.69 4.26
CA ILE A 62 7.91 7.52 5.09
C ILE A 62 9.15 7.14 5.88
N ARG A 63 9.05 7.19 7.21
CA ARG A 63 10.12 6.80 8.14
C ARG A 63 9.88 5.41 8.69
N ARG A 64 10.93 4.83 9.27
CA ARG A 64 10.84 3.55 10.01
C ARG A 64 9.79 3.61 11.13
N THR A 65 9.64 4.75 11.80
CA THR A 65 8.64 4.96 12.85
C THR A 65 7.22 4.89 12.30
N ASP A 66 6.96 5.41 11.09
CA ASP A 66 5.64 5.29 10.45
C ASP A 66 5.30 3.82 10.19
N ILE A 67 6.27 3.04 9.72
CA ILE A 67 6.09 1.61 9.46
C ILE A 67 5.82 0.86 10.76
N LYS A 68 6.60 1.12 11.82
CA LYS A 68 6.38 0.50 13.14
C LYS A 68 5.00 0.82 13.69
N ASN A 69 4.58 2.09 13.65
CA ASN A 69 3.28 2.51 14.14
C ASN A 69 2.15 1.89 13.31
N TRP A 70 2.33 1.79 11.99
CA TRP A 70 1.38 1.10 11.11
C TRP A 70 1.25 -0.37 11.48
N ILE A 71 2.35 -1.11 11.66
CA ILE A 71 2.32 -2.52 12.11
C ILE A 71 1.64 -2.64 13.46
N GLN A 72 2.01 -1.80 14.43
CA GLN A 72 1.44 -1.82 15.77
C GLN A 72 -0.07 -1.58 15.75
N SER A 73 -0.57 -0.70 14.88
CA SER A 73 -2.01 -0.48 14.72
C SER A 73 -2.80 -1.71 14.26
N TYR A 74 -2.15 -2.71 13.64
CA TYR A 74 -2.77 -3.99 13.33
C TYR A 74 -2.68 -4.97 14.48
N VAL A 75 -1.56 -4.98 15.21
CA VAL A 75 -1.38 -5.80 16.42
C VAL A 75 -2.41 -5.43 17.48
N ASP A 76 -2.66 -4.13 17.65
CA ASP A 76 -3.56 -3.60 18.67
C ASP A 76 -5.06 -3.71 18.28
N LYS A 77 -5.38 -4.09 17.03
CA LYS A 77 -6.78 -4.23 16.61
C LYS A 77 -7.39 -5.42 17.32
N VAL A 78 -8.47 -5.17 18.04
CA VAL A 78 -9.31 -6.19 18.65
C VAL A 78 -10.60 -6.42 17.85
N ASP A 79 -11.15 -7.63 17.96
CA ASP A 79 -12.47 -7.97 17.45
C ASP A 79 -13.57 -7.51 18.42
N LYS A 80 -14.83 -7.77 18.06
CA LYS A 80 -16.01 -7.44 18.88
C LYS A 80 -16.03 -8.13 20.25
N ASN A 81 -15.20 -9.15 20.46
CA ASN A 81 -15.09 -9.91 21.70
C ASN A 81 -13.84 -9.50 22.51
N GLY A 82 -13.13 -8.45 22.10
CA GLY A 82 -11.90 -7.98 22.74
C GLY A 82 -10.67 -8.85 22.47
N LYS A 83 -10.75 -9.83 21.55
CA LYS A 83 -9.60 -10.67 21.16
C LYS A 83 -8.81 -10.03 20.03
N PRO A 84 -7.50 -10.29 19.89
CA PRO A 84 -6.73 -9.79 18.76
C PRO A 84 -7.38 -10.17 17.42
N LYS A 85 -7.72 -9.17 16.60
CA LYS A 85 -8.35 -9.32 15.28
C LYS A 85 -7.40 -10.02 14.29
N TYR A 86 -6.10 -9.85 14.48
CA TYR A 86 -5.04 -10.50 13.72
C TYR A 86 -4.19 -11.30 14.72
N SER A 87 -4.05 -12.61 14.50
CA SER A 87 -3.21 -13.49 15.35
C SER A 87 -1.96 -13.94 14.58
N GLU A 88 -0.88 -14.25 15.33
CA GLU A 88 0.42 -14.71 14.79
C GLU A 88 0.29 -15.96 13.89
N ASN A 89 -0.77 -16.76 14.07
CA ASN A 89 -0.94 -18.05 13.42
C ASN A 89 -1.67 -18.00 12.07
N ASN A 90 -1.94 -16.80 11.51
CA ASN A 90 -2.83 -16.71 10.37
C ASN A 90 -2.41 -15.63 9.35
N SER A 91 -1.34 -15.93 8.62
CA SER A 91 -0.86 -15.16 7.45
C SER A 91 -1.90 -15.01 6.32
N ARG A 92 -3.03 -15.74 6.39
CA ARG A 92 -4.17 -15.66 5.44
C ARG A 92 -5.03 -14.40 5.58
N TYR A 93 -4.87 -13.58 6.61
CA TYR A 93 -5.73 -12.38 6.77
C TYR A 93 -5.40 -11.23 5.82
N LEU A 94 -4.17 -11.15 5.33
CA LEU A 94 -3.75 -10.11 4.39
C LEU A 94 -4.29 -10.39 2.97
N SER A 95 -4.47 -11.66 2.61
CA SER A 95 -4.90 -12.09 1.27
C SER A 95 -6.42 -11.99 1.01
N GLY A 96 -7.20 -11.46 1.96
CA GLY A 96 -8.64 -11.26 1.77
C GLY A 96 -9.37 -12.55 1.40
N HIS A 97 -9.33 -13.56 2.27
CA HIS A 97 -10.30 -14.66 2.16
C HIS A 97 -11.71 -14.10 2.42
N TYR A 98 -12.46 -13.91 1.34
CA TYR A 98 -13.90 -13.73 1.36
C TYR A 98 -14.53 -14.88 2.16
N THR A 99 -14.93 -14.61 3.41
CA THR A 99 -16.02 -15.36 4.01
C THR A 99 -17.29 -14.86 3.34
N LYS A 100 -17.72 -15.59 2.30
CA LYS A 100 -19.11 -15.54 1.84
C LYS A 100 -19.99 -15.87 3.05
N ASN A 101 -20.82 -14.92 3.47
CA ASN A 101 -22.09 -15.25 4.11
C ASN A 101 -23.04 -15.77 3.04
#